data_AF-A0A3A0AGX8-F1
#
_entry.id   AF-A0A3A0AGX8-F1
#
_cell.length_a   1.000
_cell.length_b   1.000
_cell.length_c   1.000
_cell.angle_alpha   90.00
_cell.angle_beta   90.00
_cell.angle_gamma   90.00
#
_symmetry.space_group_name_H-M   'P 1'
#
loop_
_entity.id
_entity.type
_entity.pdbx_description
1 polymer ?
#
loop_
_entity_poly.entity_id
_entity_poly.type
_entity_poly.pdbx_seq_one_letter_code
_entity_poly.pdbx_strand_id
1 'polypeptide(L)'
;MENDIERLRGLGIDIPYQDGQYQLLSYGAFSPVALTEVELNTLAFLMEAFGPGAPNSEEVQGLIRKIAEWLPESQRDSLAGRRQRLRIDLGVNS
;
A
#
# COMPACT_ATOMS: atom_id res chain seq x y z
N MET A 1 -26.46 6.88 -0.31
CA MET A 1 -25.45 7.93 -0.03
C MET A 1 -25.26 8.14 1.48
N GLU A 2 -26.22 8.68 2.24
CA GLU A 2 -26.06 8.83 3.70
C GLU A 2 -25.80 7.48 4.42
N ASN A 3 -26.58 6.46 4.08
CA ASN A 3 -26.44 5.11 4.64
C ASN A 3 -25.09 4.44 4.29
N ASP A 4 -24.50 4.80 3.14
CA ASP A 4 -23.19 4.28 2.72
C ASP A 4 -22.05 4.96 3.50
N ILE A 5 -22.19 6.26 3.79
CA ILE A 5 -21.18 7.03 4.52
C ILE A 5 -21.15 6.64 5.99
N GLU A 6 -22.31 6.39 6.61
CA GLU A 6 -22.35 5.83 7.96
C GLU A 6 -21.70 4.44 8.03
N ARG A 7 -21.94 3.60 7.01
CA ARG A 7 -21.28 2.30 6.90
C ARG A 7 -19.76 2.41 6.75
N LEU A 8 -19.26 3.35 5.95
CA LEU A 8 -17.83 3.61 5.77
C LEU A 8 -17.18 4.13 7.06
N ARG A 9 -17.83 5.06 7.78
CA ARG A 9 -17.38 5.52 9.11
C ARG A 9 -17.33 4.37 10.12
N GLY A 10 -18.29 3.44 10.06
CA GLY A 10 -18.29 2.22 10.87
C GLY A 10 -17.08 1.29 10.61
N LEU A 11 -16.42 1.41 9.46
CA LEU A 11 -15.18 0.71 9.12
C LEU A 11 -13.91 1.50 9.54
N GLY A 12 -14.08 2.62 10.24
CA GLY A 12 -12.99 3.49 10.68
C GLY A 12 -12.52 4.49 9.64
N ILE A 13 -13.21 4.61 8.50
CA ILE A 13 -12.87 5.56 7.44
C ILE A 13 -13.33 6.96 7.89
N ASP A 14 -12.41 7.92 7.92
CA ASP A 14 -12.70 9.30 8.29
C ASP A 14 -13.13 10.09 7.05
N ILE A 15 -14.42 10.44 7.02
CA ILE A 15 -15.05 11.19 5.94
C ILE A 15 -15.89 12.34 6.54
N PRO A 16 -15.29 13.48 6.90
CA PRO A 16 -16.03 14.66 7.32
C PRO A 16 -16.84 15.26 6.17
N TYR A 17 -17.94 15.94 6.53
CA TYR A 17 -18.71 16.78 5.62
C TYR A 17 -18.34 18.24 5.88
N GLN A 18 -17.68 18.88 4.93
CA GLN A 18 -17.21 20.28 5.00
C GLN A 18 -17.52 20.99 3.68
N ASP A 19 -17.92 22.26 3.75
CA ASP A 19 -18.24 23.10 2.58
C ASP A 19 -19.25 22.48 1.60
N GLY A 20 -20.21 21.72 2.11
CA GLY A 20 -21.24 21.07 1.30
C GLY A 20 -20.79 19.78 0.61
N GLN A 21 -19.57 19.28 0.89
CA GLN A 21 -19.01 18.08 0.28
C GLN A 21 -18.42 17.12 1.32
N TYR A 22 -18.37 15.83 0.97
CA TYR A 22 -17.67 14.81 1.76
C TYR A 22 -16.21 14.75 1.33
N GLN A 23 -15.28 14.86 2.28
CA GLN A 23 -13.85 14.76 2.03
C GLN A 23 -13.30 13.50 2.69
N LEU A 24 -12.62 12.65 1.93
CA LEU A 24 -11.96 11.46 2.46
C LEU A 24 -10.62 11.87 3.09
N LEU A 25 -10.53 11.78 4.42
CA LEU A 25 -9.32 12.13 5.15
C LEU A 25 -8.42 10.94 5.44
N SER A 26 -9.01 9.77 5.75
CA SER A 26 -8.27 8.56 6.10
C SER A 26 -9.13 7.32 5.89
N TYR A 27 -8.51 6.21 5.53
CA TYR A 27 -9.19 4.92 5.50
C TYR A 27 -9.22 4.21 6.88
N GLY A 28 -8.51 4.71 7.88
CA GLY A 28 -8.47 4.08 9.21
C GLY A 28 -7.97 2.63 9.15
N ALA A 29 -8.79 1.68 9.64
CA ALA A 29 -8.50 0.24 9.58
C ALA A 29 -9.00 -0.43 8.28
N PHE A 30 -9.67 0.33 7.41
CA PHE A 30 -10.14 -0.15 6.12
C PHE A 30 -8.99 -0.17 5.13
N SER A 31 -8.80 -1.32 4.48
CA SER A 31 -7.83 -1.49 3.40
C SER A 31 -8.58 -1.52 2.08
N PRO A 32 -8.60 -0.40 1.32
CA PRO A 32 -9.39 -0.31 0.10
C PRO A 32 -8.88 -1.22 -1.03
N VAL A 33 -7.65 -1.73 -0.93
CA VAL A 33 -7.03 -2.58 -1.95
C VAL A 33 -6.47 -3.83 -1.29
N ALA A 34 -6.92 -5.00 -1.75
CA ALA A 34 -6.27 -6.27 -1.46
C ALA A 34 -5.57 -6.76 -2.74
N LEU A 35 -4.29 -7.06 -2.64
CA LEU A 35 -3.50 -7.55 -3.75
C LEU A 35 -3.46 -9.08 -3.76
N THR A 36 -3.42 -9.65 -4.95
CA THR A 36 -3.11 -11.07 -5.18
C THR A 36 -1.64 -11.35 -4.87
N GLU A 37 -1.27 -12.62 -4.74
CA GLU A 37 0.13 -13.01 -4.51
C GLU A 37 1.08 -12.54 -5.62
N VAL A 38 0.61 -12.58 -6.87
CA VAL A 38 1.39 -12.12 -8.04
C VAL A 38 1.66 -10.63 -7.95
N GLU A 39 0.66 -9.83 -7.58
CA GLU A 39 0.80 -8.39 -7.40
C GLU A 39 1.69 -8.03 -6.21
N LEU A 40 1.59 -8.74 -5.08
CA LEU A 40 2.49 -8.56 -3.94
C LEU A 40 3.95 -8.88 -4.29
N ASN A 41 4.18 -9.96 -5.05
CA ASN A 41 5.52 -10.31 -5.52
C ASN A 41 6.04 -9.26 -6.53
N THR A 42 5.17 -8.71 -7.37
CA THR A 42 5.51 -7.65 -8.31
C THR A 42 5.92 -6.38 -7.56
N LEU A 43 5.16 -6.01 -6.53
CA LEU A 43 5.48 -4.86 -5.70
C LEU A 43 6.83 -5.04 -4.99
N ALA A 44 7.08 -6.22 -4.43
CA ALA A 44 8.37 -6.56 -3.82
C ALA A 44 9.53 -6.55 -4.82
N PHE A 45 9.30 -6.98 -6.07
CA PHE A 45 10.29 -6.88 -7.15
C PHE A 45 10.60 -5.42 -7.48
N LEU A 46 9.59 -4.56 -7.61
CA LEU A 46 9.78 -3.13 -7.86
C LEU A 46 10.54 -2.45 -6.72
N MET A 47 10.27 -2.82 -5.46
CA MET A 47 11.03 -2.30 -4.31
C MET A 47 12.52 -2.64 -4.40
N GLU A 48 12.88 -3.80 -4.94
CA GLU A 48 14.27 -4.23 -5.08
C GLU A 48 14.93 -3.65 -6.32
N ALA A 49 14.26 -3.73 -7.47
CA ALA A 49 14.75 -3.23 -8.75
C ALA A 49 14.99 -1.71 -8.73
N PHE A 50 14.14 -0.98 -7.99
CA PHE A 50 14.27 0.47 -7.77
C PHE A 50 14.83 0.78 -6.39
N GLY A 51 15.77 -0.03 -5.91
CA GLY A 51 16.55 0.24 -4.71
C GLY A 51 17.49 1.45 -4.84
N PRO A 52 18.25 1.78 -3.78
CA PRO A 52 19.14 2.94 -3.77
C PRO A 52 20.10 2.97 -4.97
N GLY A 53 20.18 4.11 -5.65
CA GLY A 53 21.02 4.29 -6.84
C GLY A 53 20.37 3.92 -8.17
N ALA A 54 19.18 3.31 -8.16
CA ALA A 54 18.40 3.11 -9.38
C ALA A 54 17.77 4.44 -9.87
N PRO A 55 17.62 4.64 -11.20
CA PRO A 55 16.86 5.78 -11.72
C PRO A 55 15.43 5.81 -11.16
N ASN A 56 14.98 6.99 -10.74
CA ASN A 56 13.66 7.21 -10.12
C ASN A 56 13.40 6.41 -8.83
N SER A 57 14.45 6.00 -8.11
CA SER A 57 14.31 5.21 -6.87
C SER A 57 13.39 5.93 -5.86
N GLU A 58 13.58 7.22 -5.63
CA GLU A 58 12.79 7.96 -4.63
C GLU A 58 11.29 8.00 -4.97
N GLU A 59 10.96 8.27 -6.25
CA GLU A 59 9.60 8.35 -6.75
C GLU A 59 8.90 6.99 -6.69
N VAL A 60 9.58 5.93 -7.12
CA VAL A 60 9.03 4.57 -7.10
C VAL A 60 8.83 4.10 -5.67
N GLN A 61 9.82 4.29 -4.79
CA GLN A 61 9.67 3.95 -3.37
C GLN A 61 8.56 4.77 -2.71
N GLY A 62 8.38 6.04 -3.09
CA GLY A 62 7.27 6.88 -2.65
C GLY A 62 5.90 6.36 -3.09
N LEU A 63 5.77 5.92 -4.34
CA LEU A 63 4.54 5.32 -4.85
C LEU A 63 4.22 4.00 -4.14
N ILE A 64 5.22 3.15 -3.94
CA ILE A 64 5.04 1.86 -3.26
C ILE A 64 4.58 2.07 -1.81
N ARG A 65 5.13 3.06 -1.09
CA ARG A 65 4.66 3.42 0.26
C ARG A 65 3.18 3.79 0.27
N LYS A 66 2.72 4.62 -0.67
CA LYS A 66 1.30 5.00 -0.80
C LYS A 66 0.41 3.79 -1.06
N ILE A 67 0.83 2.88 -1.94
CA ILE A 67 0.09 1.64 -2.19
C ILE A 67 0.04 0.78 -0.93
N ALA A 68 1.16 0.64 -0.21
CA ALA A 68 1.25 -0.15 1.01
C ALA A 68 0.36 0.37 2.15
N GLU A 69 0.10 1.69 2.21
CA GLU A 69 -0.85 2.29 3.15
C GLU A 69 -2.31 1.86 2.90
N TRP A 70 -2.62 1.41 1.68
CA TRP A 70 -3.96 0.94 1.31
C TRP A 70 -4.15 -0.56 1.48
N LEU A 71 -3.09 -1.31 1.77
CA LEU A 71 -3.13 -2.76 1.92
C LEU A 71 -3.60 -3.18 3.31
N PRO A 72 -4.18 -4.39 3.43
CA PRO A 72 -4.32 -5.06 4.72
C PRO A 72 -2.97 -5.17 5.42
N GLU A 73 -2.97 -5.00 6.74
CA GLU A 73 -1.75 -5.10 7.57
C GLU A 73 -0.97 -6.38 7.28
N SER A 74 -1.66 -7.53 7.19
CA SER A 74 -1.04 -8.82 6.87
C SER A 74 -0.33 -8.85 5.51
N GLN A 75 -0.85 -8.14 4.50
CA GLN A 75 -0.23 -8.05 3.19
C GLN A 75 0.94 -7.08 3.18
N ARG A 76 0.77 -5.91 3.82
CA ARG A 76 1.80 -4.90 3.99
C ARG A 76 3.03 -5.47 4.69
N ASP A 77 2.83 -6.18 5.79
CA ASP A 77 3.91 -6.77 6.59
C ASP A 77 4.61 -7.90 5.83
N SER A 78 3.91 -8.58 4.91
CA SER A 78 4.49 -9.62 4.06
C SER A 78 5.49 -9.08 3.01
N LEU A 79 5.44 -7.80 2.66
CA LEU A 79 6.26 -7.20 1.59
C LEU A 79 7.76 -7.30 1.90
N ALA A 80 8.17 -7.07 3.15
CA ALA A 80 9.58 -7.15 3.55
C ALA A 80 10.14 -8.58 3.38
N GLY A 81 9.37 -9.59 3.79
CA GLY A 81 9.75 -10.99 3.63
C GLY A 81 9.81 -11.42 2.15
N ARG A 82 8.85 -10.96 1.33
CA ARG A 82 8.84 -11.22 -0.12
C ARG A 82 10.05 -10.59 -0.81
N ARG A 83 10.39 -9.34 -0.45
CA ARG A 83 11.58 -8.66 -0.95
C ARG A 83 12.86 -9.40 -0.57
N GLN A 84 12.97 -9.86 0.68
CA GLN A 84 14.14 -10.62 1.12
C GLN A 84 14.28 -11.94 0.35
N ARG A 85 13.18 -12.64 0.09
CA ARG A 85 13.18 -13.85 -0.74
C ARG A 85 13.66 -13.57 -2.16
N LEU A 86 13.16 -12.50 -2.78
CA LEU A 86 13.62 -12.04 -4.09
C LEU A 86 15.12 -11.76 -4.15
N ARG A 87 15.71 -11.13 -3.11
CA ARG A 87 17.16 -10.90 -3.05
C ARG A 87 17.96 -12.20 -3.05
N ILE A 88 17.47 -13.22 -2.34
CA ILE A 88 18.07 -14.56 -2.33
C ILE A 88 17.96 -15.20 -3.72
N ASP A 89 16.77 -15.15 -4.33
CA ASP A 89 16.52 -15.75 -5.65
C ASP A 89 17.34 -15.09 -6.77
N LEU A 90 17.57 -13.77 -6.68
CA LEU A 90 18.38 -12.99 -7.63
C LEU A 90 19.90 -13.06 -7.34
N GLY A 91 20.32 -13.70 -6.26
CA GLY A 91 21.73 -13.77 -5.86
C GLY A 91 22.31 -12.43 -5.38
N VAL A 92 21.46 -11.47 -5.02
CA VAL A 92 21.86 -10.15 -4.53
C VAL A 92 22.14 -10.23 -3.03
N ASN A 93 23.35 -10.66 -2.68
CA ASN A 93 23.87 -10.53 -1.32
C ASN A 93 24.45 -9.11 -1.17
N SER A 94 23.88 -8.31 -0.27
CA SER A 94 24.47 -7.02 0.14
C SER A 94 25.37 -7.19 1.34
#